data_AF-A0A1I4VEH6-F1
#
_entry.id   AF-A0A1I4VEH6-F1
#
_cell.length_a   1.000
_cell.length_b   1.000
_cell.length_c   1.000
_cell.angle_alpha   90.00
_cell.angle_beta   90.00
_cell.angle_gamma   90.00
#
_symmetry.space_group_name_H-M   'P 1'
#
loop_
_entity.id
_entity.type
_entity.pdbx_description
1 polymer ?
#
loop_
_entity_poly.entity_id
_entity_poly.type
_entity_poly.pdbx_seq_one_letter_code
_entity_poly.pdbx_strand_id
1 'polypeptide(L)'
;MAKAQRFFITVDNVAESRGDIAALSFNGGSPEHLASVLQGVLREASLWERWRALQEDPDEVDPATGITDPTATVSGSLEANRAELVVTTTLPHAIVKHRLDLLIGRHWKLRDVSSA
;
A
#
# COMPACT_ATOMS: atom_id res chain seq x y z
N MET A 1 -16.60 15.86 -0.85
CA MET A 1 -16.56 14.41 -0.63
C MET A 1 -15.41 13.86 -1.43
N ALA A 2 -14.44 13.18 -0.80
CA ALA A 2 -13.36 12.53 -1.55
C ALA A 2 -14.00 11.39 -2.39
N LYS A 3 -13.80 11.43 -3.70
CA LYS A 3 -14.34 10.41 -4.61
C LYS A 3 -13.42 9.20 -4.56
N ALA A 4 -13.98 8.01 -4.42
CA ALA A 4 -13.19 6.79 -4.49
C ALA A 4 -12.55 6.65 -5.88
N GLN A 5 -11.29 6.21 -5.88
CA GLN A 5 -10.48 5.94 -7.07
C GLN A 5 -10.03 4.49 -7.04
N ARG A 6 -9.87 3.90 -8.23
CA ARG A 6 -9.29 2.58 -8.43
C ARG A 6 -7.88 2.74 -8.99
N PHE A 7 -6.90 2.21 -8.28
CA PHE A 7 -5.51 2.13 -8.71
C PHE A 7 -5.24 0.70 -9.19
N PHE A 8 -4.78 0.57 -10.43
CA PHE A 8 -4.34 -0.70 -11.00
C PHE A 8 -2.83 -0.77 -10.90
N ILE A 9 -2.32 -1.71 -10.11
CA ILE A 9 -0.91 -1.81 -9.76
C ILE A 9 -0.41 -3.20 -10.15
N THR A 10 0.75 -3.25 -10.79
CA THR A 10 1.43 -4.50 -11.09
C THR A 10 2.68 -4.64 -10.23
N VAL A 11 2.93 -5.84 -9.72
CA VAL A 11 4.15 -6.19 -8.98
C VAL A 11 4.81 -7.35 -9.72
N ASP A 12 6.08 -7.16 -10.12
CA ASP A 12 6.80 -8.15 -10.94
C ASP A 12 7.10 -9.44 -10.14
N ASN A 13 7.57 -9.34 -8.88
CA ASN A 13 7.81 -10.49 -8.02
C ASN A 13 7.44 -10.23 -6.55
N VAL A 14 6.18 -10.50 -6.18
CA VAL A 14 5.67 -10.31 -4.80
C VAL A 14 6.47 -11.08 -3.74
N ALA A 15 7.05 -12.23 -4.09
CA ALA A 15 7.79 -13.05 -3.12
C ALA A 15 9.14 -12.43 -2.74
N GLU A 16 9.77 -11.71 -3.66
CA GLU A 16 11.06 -11.03 -3.44
C GLU A 16 10.89 -9.56 -3.04
N SER A 17 9.71 -8.97 -3.26
CA SER A 17 9.45 -7.57 -2.91
C SER A 17 9.46 -7.36 -1.40
N ARG A 18 10.37 -6.48 -0.94
CA ARG A 18 10.48 -6.05 0.45
C ARG A 18 10.60 -4.52 0.50
N GLY A 19 10.05 -3.92 1.55
CA GLY A 19 10.26 -2.50 1.85
C GLY A 19 11.64 -2.22 2.44
N ASP A 20 11.98 -0.95 2.56
CA ASP A 20 13.28 -0.51 3.09
C ASP A 20 13.47 -0.88 4.57
N ILE A 21 12.36 -0.94 5.33
CA ILE A 21 12.35 -1.26 6.75
C ILE A 21 11.84 -2.69 6.94
N ALA A 22 12.74 -3.61 7.30
CA ALA A 22 12.40 -5.02 7.47
C ALA A 22 11.26 -5.28 8.47
N ALA A 23 11.14 -4.45 9.53
CA ALA A 23 10.08 -4.55 10.52
C ALA A 23 8.68 -4.16 10.01
N LEU A 24 8.61 -3.41 8.91
CA LEU A 24 7.36 -2.96 8.28
C LEU A 24 7.08 -3.67 6.95
N SER A 25 8.09 -4.35 6.42
CA SER A 25 8.05 -5.01 5.14
C SER A 25 7.09 -6.19 5.15
N PHE A 26 6.45 -6.41 4.01
CA PHE A 26 5.74 -7.63 3.72
C PHE A 26 6.72 -8.81 3.69
N ASN A 27 6.33 -9.95 4.28
CA ASN A 27 7.22 -11.09 4.47
C ASN A 27 7.23 -12.11 3.31
N GLY A 28 6.79 -11.70 2.12
CA GLY A 28 6.62 -12.58 0.97
C GLY A 28 5.34 -13.43 1.08
N GLY A 29 4.77 -13.81 -0.06
CA GLY A 29 3.50 -14.54 -0.14
C GLY A 29 2.86 -14.43 -1.51
N SER A 30 1.55 -14.64 -1.58
CA SER A 30 0.77 -14.52 -2.81
C SER A 30 0.21 -13.10 -3.01
N PRO A 31 -0.20 -12.74 -4.24
CA PRO A 31 -0.84 -11.45 -4.53
C PRO A 31 -2.07 -11.17 -3.66
N GLU A 32 -2.85 -12.20 -3.35
CA GLU A 32 -4.05 -12.12 -2.51
C GLU A 32 -3.69 -11.78 -1.04
N HIS A 33 -2.57 -12.33 -0.56
CA HIS A 33 -2.06 -12.02 0.78
C HIS A 33 -1.55 -10.58 0.81
N LEU A 34 -0.77 -10.15 -0.19
CA LEU A 34 -0.33 -8.76 -0.30
C LEU A 34 -1.53 -7.81 -0.35
N ALA A 35 -2.58 -8.14 -1.11
CA ALA A 35 -3.82 -7.36 -1.16
C ALA A 35 -4.48 -7.26 0.21
N SER A 36 -4.59 -8.36 0.95
CA SER A 36 -5.18 -8.39 2.28
C SER A 36 -4.40 -7.53 3.28
N VAL A 37 -3.06 -7.61 3.24
CA VAL A 37 -2.18 -6.77 4.08
C VAL A 37 -2.31 -5.30 3.69
N LEU A 38 -2.24 -4.99 2.39
CA LEU A 38 -2.39 -3.62 1.89
C LEU A 38 -3.73 -3.01 2.30
N GLN A 39 -4.82 -3.78 2.19
CA GLN A 39 -6.15 -3.36 2.65
C GLN A 39 -6.15 -3.01 4.14
N GLY A 40 -5.54 -3.85 4.99
CA GLY A 40 -5.43 -3.59 6.42
C GLY A 40 -4.71 -2.27 6.71
N VAL A 41 -3.58 -2.01 6.06
CA VAL A 41 -2.77 -0.80 6.31
C VAL A 41 -3.32 0.49 5.67
N LEU A 42 -4.28 0.36 4.75
CA LEU A 42 -5.05 1.50 4.24
C LEU A 42 -6.23 1.83 5.18
N ARG A 43 -6.81 0.82 5.82
CA ARG A 43 -7.89 0.99 6.80
C ARG A 43 -7.40 1.44 8.17
N GLU A 44 -6.20 1.02 8.56
CA GLU A 44 -5.61 1.29 9.86
C GLU A 44 -4.29 2.07 9.76
N ALA A 45 -4.09 3.02 10.68
CA ALA A 45 -2.88 3.84 10.72
C ALA A 45 -1.69 3.10 11.36
N SER A 46 -1.90 1.87 11.86
CA SER A 46 -0.93 1.07 12.61
C SER A 46 0.44 0.95 11.91
N LEU A 47 0.47 0.78 10.58
CA LEU A 47 1.72 0.72 9.82
C LEU A 47 2.44 2.09 9.80
N TRP A 48 1.68 3.16 9.61
CA TRP A 48 2.21 4.52 9.56
C TRP A 48 2.71 4.99 10.92
N GLU A 49 1.98 4.68 12.00
CA GLU A 49 2.41 5.02 13.35
C GLU A 49 3.74 4.35 13.71
N ARG A 50 3.89 3.07 13.32
CA ARG A 50 5.17 2.36 13.48
C ARG A 50 6.28 2.98 12.64
N TRP A 51 6.00 3.34 11.39
CA TRP A 51 6.96 4.04 10.54
C TRP A 51 7.36 5.40 11.10
N ARG A 52 6.39 6.19 11.54
CA ARG A 52 6.57 7.51 12.17
C ARG A 52 7.46 7.38 13.41
N ALA A 53 7.21 6.39 14.26
CA ALA A 53 8.01 6.13 15.46
C ALA A 53 9.47 5.70 15.17
N LEU A 54 9.78 5.28 13.93
CA LEU A 54 11.13 4.96 13.49
C LEU A 54 11.87 6.16 12.87
N GLN A 55 11.19 7.30 12.64
CA GLN A 55 11.85 8.51 12.16
C GLN A 55 12.66 9.16 13.27
N GLU A 56 13.71 9.91 12.92
CA GLU A 56 14.55 10.64 13.89
C GLU A 56 13.70 11.63 14.71
N ASP A 57 12.79 12.34 14.03
CA ASP A 57 11.86 13.29 14.66
C ASP A 57 10.40 12.92 14.31
N PRO A 58 9.73 12.06 15.11
CA PRO A 58 8.36 11.64 14.83
C PRO A 58 7.35 12.79 14.86
N ASP A 59 7.60 13.83 15.65
CA ASP A 59 6.70 14.99 15.79
C ASP A 59 6.75 15.95 14.59
N GLU A 60 7.80 15.88 13.77
CA GLU A 60 7.90 16.66 12.52
C GLU A 60 7.14 15.99 11.36
N VAL A 61 6.82 14.71 11.47
CA VAL A 61 6.06 13.98 10.45
C VAL A 61 4.63 14.51 10.36
N ASP A 62 4.26 15.04 9.20
CA ASP A 62 2.93 15.56 8.92
C ASP A 62 1.83 14.49 9.17
N PRO A 63 0.90 14.71 10.12
CA PRO A 63 -0.21 13.80 10.40
C PRO A 63 -1.12 13.55 9.19
N ALA A 64 -1.15 14.45 8.20
CA ALA A 64 -1.90 14.27 6.96
C ALA A 64 -1.35 13.11 6.11
N THR A 65 -0.13 12.64 6.36
CA THR A 65 0.41 11.42 5.73
C THR A 65 -0.10 10.12 6.38
N GLY A 66 -0.73 10.24 7.55
CA GLY A 66 -1.32 9.16 8.35
C GLY A 66 -2.80 8.89 8.08
N ILE A 67 -3.42 9.57 7.11
CA ILE A 67 -4.85 9.40 6.81
C ILE A 67 -5.15 7.95 6.39
N THR A 68 -6.29 7.44 6.88
CA THR A 68 -6.80 6.10 6.59
C THR A 68 -8.17 6.16 5.92
N ASP A 69 -8.53 5.08 5.25
CA ASP A 69 -9.85 4.89 4.66
C ASP A 69 -10.41 3.53 5.12
N PRO A 70 -11.32 3.53 6.11
CA PRO A 70 -11.94 2.31 6.64
C PRO A 70 -12.71 1.49 5.59
N THR A 71 -13.11 2.13 4.49
CA THR A 71 -13.85 1.52 3.38
C THR A 71 -12.95 1.06 2.23
N ALA A 72 -11.63 1.27 2.33
CA ALA A 72 -10.68 0.86 1.30
C ALA A 72 -10.80 -0.64 1.04
N THR A 73 -10.82 -1.04 -0.23
CA THR A 73 -10.82 -2.44 -0.64
C THR A 73 -9.62 -2.70 -1.55
N VAL A 74 -8.99 -3.86 -1.38
CA VAL A 74 -7.90 -4.28 -2.23
C VAL A 74 -8.14 -5.70 -2.68
N SER A 75 -7.98 -5.93 -3.98
CA SER A 75 -8.02 -7.26 -4.58
C SER A 75 -6.68 -7.54 -5.23
N GLY A 76 -6.20 -8.77 -5.08
CA GLY A 76 -4.98 -9.24 -5.73
C GLY A 76 -5.25 -10.49 -6.52
N SER A 77 -4.62 -10.61 -7.68
CA SER A 77 -4.65 -11.81 -8.51
C SER A 77 -3.29 -12.03 -9.17
N LEU A 78 -3.04 -13.27 -9.57
CA LEU A 78 -1.87 -13.64 -10.37
C LEU A 78 -2.27 -13.75 -11.84
N GLU A 79 -1.78 -12.83 -12.67
CA GLU A 79 -2.10 -12.73 -14.10
C GLU A 79 -0.81 -12.81 -14.92
N ALA A 80 -0.72 -13.77 -15.85
CA ALA A 80 0.44 -13.93 -16.74
C ALA A 80 1.81 -13.88 -16.00
N ASN A 81 1.90 -14.54 -14.85
CA ASN A 81 3.08 -14.60 -13.98
C ASN A 81 3.49 -13.26 -13.33
N ARG A 82 2.59 -12.28 -13.29
CA ARG A 82 2.73 -11.04 -12.53
C ARG A 82 1.59 -10.92 -11.54
N ALA A 83 1.86 -10.27 -10.42
CA ALA A 83 0.81 -9.93 -9.49
C ALA A 83 0.12 -8.65 -9.95
N GLU A 84 -1.19 -8.69 -10.08
CA GLU A 84 -2.03 -7.52 -10.32
C GLU A 84 -2.81 -7.22 -9.05
N LEU A 85 -2.82 -5.94 -8.68
CA LEU A 85 -3.51 -5.41 -7.51
C LEU A 85 -4.47 -4.32 -7.96
N VAL A 86 -5.70 -4.39 -7.49
CA VAL A 86 -6.72 -3.35 -7.68
C VAL A 86 -7.05 -2.76 -6.32
N VAL A 87 -6.65 -1.52 -6.10
CA VAL A 87 -6.89 -0.79 -4.86
C VAL A 87 -8.02 0.20 -5.09
N THR A 88 -9.13 0.06 -4.38
CA THR A 88 -10.23 1.04 -4.38
C THR A 88 -10.21 1.81 -3.07
N THR A 89 -9.98 3.12 -3.12
CA THR A 89 -9.92 3.96 -1.93
C THR A 89 -10.23 5.43 -2.24
N THR A 90 -10.65 6.17 -1.23
CA THR A 90 -10.76 7.63 -1.25
C THR A 90 -9.45 8.35 -0.93
N LEU A 91 -8.42 7.60 -0.53
CA LEU A 91 -7.10 8.14 -0.21
C LEU A 91 -6.38 8.69 -1.45
N PRO A 92 -5.63 9.79 -1.32
CA PRO A 92 -4.77 10.28 -2.38
C PRO A 92 -3.72 9.24 -2.79
N HIS A 93 -3.33 9.26 -4.07
CA HIS A 93 -2.26 8.40 -4.60
C HIS A 93 -0.98 8.47 -3.76
N ALA A 94 -0.60 9.64 -3.25
CA ALA A 94 0.60 9.80 -2.41
C ALA A 94 0.58 8.88 -1.17
N ILE A 95 -0.58 8.72 -0.53
CA ILE A 95 -0.74 7.86 0.65
C ILE A 95 -0.65 6.38 0.25
N VAL A 96 -1.35 6.00 -0.82
CA VAL A 96 -1.31 4.62 -1.36
C VAL A 96 0.12 4.24 -1.76
N LYS A 97 0.81 5.13 -2.47
CA LYS A 97 2.21 4.99 -2.87
C LYS A 97 3.11 4.78 -1.65
N HIS A 98 2.96 5.61 -0.63
CA HIS A 98 3.77 5.53 0.58
C HIS A 98 3.53 4.20 1.32
N ARG A 99 2.29 3.73 1.46
CA ARG A 99 1.99 2.42 2.08
C ARG A 99 2.57 1.26 1.28
N LEU A 100 2.50 1.31 -0.05
CA LEU A 100 3.13 0.30 -0.92
C LEU A 100 4.64 0.28 -0.76
N ASP A 101 5.30 1.45 -0.78
CA ASP A 101 6.75 1.54 -0.62
C ASP A 101 7.23 0.97 0.72
N LEU A 102 6.46 1.17 1.80
CA LEU A 102 6.78 0.59 3.11
C LEU A 102 6.65 -0.94 3.12
N LEU A 103 5.66 -1.50 2.42
CA LEU A 103 5.41 -2.94 2.41
C LEU A 103 6.35 -3.69 1.47
N ILE A 104 6.44 -3.23 0.22
CA ILE A 104 7.05 -3.97 -0.90
C ILE A 104 8.13 -3.16 -1.63
N GLY A 105 8.53 -2.00 -1.10
CA GLY A 105 9.55 -1.16 -1.69
C GLY A 105 9.11 -0.63 -3.05
N ARG A 106 10.09 -0.42 -3.94
CA ARG A 106 9.85 0.11 -5.30
C ARG A 106 9.60 -0.98 -6.36
N HIS A 107 9.18 -2.17 -5.93
CA HIS A 107 9.00 -3.34 -6.79
C HIS A 107 7.62 -3.39 -7.49
N TRP A 108 6.93 -2.26 -7.57
CA TRP A 108 5.60 -2.13 -8.14
C TRP A 108 5.53 -1.01 -9.17
N LYS A 109 4.54 -1.08 -10.05
CA LYS A 109 4.26 -0.07 -11.07
C LYS A 109 2.77 0.26 -11.08
N LEU A 110 2.45 1.55 -11.11
CA LEU A 110 1.08 2.00 -11.36
C LEU A 110 0.79 1.86 -12.86
N ARG A 111 -0.20 1.03 -13.21
CA ARG A 111 -0.66 0.89 -14.59
C ARG A 111 -1.63 1.98 -14.97
N ASP A 112 -2.64 2.19 -14.14
CA ASP A 112 -3.76 3.06 -14.45
C ASP A 112 -4.47 3.55 -13.18
N VAL A 113 -5.21 4.65 -13.31
CA VAL A 113 -6.08 5.21 -12.26
C VAL A 113 -7.42 5.53 -12.86
N SER A 114 -8.48 4.92 -12.33
CA SER A 114 -9.85 5.19 -12.76
C SER A 114 -10.71 5.69 -11.61
N SER A 115 -11.83 6.34 -11.94
CA SER A 115 -12.87 6.62 -10.94
C SER A 115 -13.53 5.31 -10.51
N ALA A 116 -13.75 5.12 -9.21
CA ALA A 116 -14.46 3.96 -8.68
C ALA A 116 -15.97 4.05 -8.92
#